data_AF-A0A8C9PZ24-F1
#
_entry.id   AF-A0A8C9PZ24-F1
#
_cell.length_a   1.000
_cell.length_b   1.000
_cell.length_c   1.000
_cell.angle_alpha   90.00
_cell.angle_beta   90.00
_cell.angle_gamma   90.00
#
_symmetry.space_group_name_H-M   'P 1'
#
loop_
_entity.id
_entity.type
_entity.pdbx_description
1 polymer ?
#
loop_
_entity_poly.entity_id
_entity_poly.type
_entity_poly.pdbx_seq_one_letter_code
_entity_poly.pdbx_strand_id
1 'polypeptide(L)'
;MGHLRASLAWPWLHSQAVCWLEMELKMLKSQPGSAESSFPFCREEVDTLRLKVEELEGERSRLEQEKKMLELQLERCTLQGDYDQSRTKVLHMSMNPTSAAKQRLREDRDQLEEECERLRGLVRALERGGPIPADLEASSSLPSSKEVAELRKQVESAELKNQRLKEVFQTKIQEFRKVCYTLTGYQIDVTTESQYRLTSQYAEHKTDCLIFKATGPSGSKMQLLETEFSRSVPELIELHLLRQDSIPAFLSSLTLDLFSRQTTA
;
A
#
# COMPACT_ATOMS: atom_id res chain seq x y z
N MET A 1 -71.70 84.49 -103.72
CA MET A 1 -70.43 84.89 -103.06
C MET A 1 -70.84 85.56 -101.75
N GLY A 2 -70.96 84.88 -100.61
CA GLY A 2 -69.90 84.13 -99.93
C GLY A 2 -69.31 85.06 -98.86
N HIS A 3 -69.34 84.63 -97.59
CA HIS A 3 -68.90 85.30 -96.36
C HIS A 3 -69.99 86.00 -95.52
N LEU A 4 -69.87 85.81 -94.19
CA LEU A 4 -70.79 86.18 -93.09
C LEU A 4 -71.80 85.09 -92.66
N ARG A 5 -71.32 83.89 -92.33
CA ARG A 5 -72.12 82.88 -91.60
C ARG A 5 -71.46 82.30 -90.33
N ALA A 6 -70.33 82.84 -89.87
CA ALA A 6 -69.52 82.17 -88.84
C ALA A 6 -69.61 82.74 -87.40
N SER A 7 -70.33 83.85 -87.15
CA SER A 7 -70.20 84.55 -85.84
C SER A 7 -71.22 84.16 -84.76
N LEU A 8 -72.20 83.28 -85.02
CA LEU A 8 -73.27 82.96 -84.05
C LEU A 8 -73.31 81.50 -83.57
N ALA A 9 -72.46 80.60 -84.10
CA ALA A 9 -72.47 79.17 -83.74
C ALA A 9 -71.57 78.79 -82.55
N TRP A 10 -70.58 79.63 -82.21
CA TRP A 10 -69.61 79.38 -81.14
C TRP A 10 -70.20 79.38 -79.71
N PRO A 11 -71.13 80.29 -79.34
CA PRO A 11 -71.69 80.31 -77.99
C PRO A 11 -72.53 79.06 -77.65
N TRP A 12 -73.21 78.48 -78.65
CA TRP A 12 -74.08 77.32 -78.47
C TRP A 12 -73.30 76.02 -78.22
N LEU A 13 -72.21 75.80 -78.96
CA LEU A 13 -71.32 74.65 -78.76
C LEU A 13 -70.59 74.70 -77.41
N HIS A 14 -70.21 75.90 -76.96
CA HIS A 14 -69.59 76.06 -75.63
C HIS A 14 -70.56 75.76 -74.49
N SER A 15 -71.82 76.21 -74.59
CA SER A 15 -72.82 75.92 -73.56
C SER A 15 -73.15 74.41 -73.46
N GLN A 16 -73.17 73.69 -74.58
CA GLN A 16 -73.35 72.23 -74.58
C GLN A 16 -72.18 71.50 -73.94
N ALA A 17 -70.94 71.92 -74.24
CA ALA A 17 -69.75 71.33 -73.65
C ALA A 17 -69.69 71.56 -72.12
N VAL A 18 -70.06 72.76 -71.66
CA VAL A 18 -70.12 73.08 -70.22
C VAL A 18 -71.20 72.25 -69.53
N CYS A 19 -72.40 72.12 -70.09
CA CYS A 19 -73.44 71.27 -69.51
C CYS A 19 -73.03 69.79 -69.47
N TRP A 20 -72.31 69.31 -70.47
CA TRP A 20 -71.83 67.92 -70.50
C TRP A 20 -70.78 67.68 -69.42
N LEU A 21 -69.82 68.60 -69.27
CA LEU A 21 -68.79 68.53 -68.22
C LEU A 21 -69.37 68.68 -66.81
N GLU A 22 -70.37 69.56 -66.61
CA GLU A 22 -71.06 69.69 -65.32
C GLU A 22 -71.85 68.43 -64.96
N MET A 23 -72.43 67.76 -65.96
CA MET A 23 -73.15 66.52 -65.79
C MET A 23 -72.19 65.34 -65.51
N GLU A 24 -71.01 65.33 -66.14
CA GLU A 24 -69.93 64.38 -65.86
C GLU A 24 -69.38 64.56 -64.44
N LEU A 25 -69.14 65.81 -64.02
CA LEU A 25 -68.71 66.14 -62.65
C LEU A 25 -69.77 65.75 -61.62
N LYS A 26 -71.07 65.96 -61.92
CA LYS A 26 -72.15 65.50 -61.05
C LYS A 26 -72.20 63.98 -60.95
N MET A 27 -72.06 63.27 -62.07
CA MET A 27 -72.05 61.80 -62.12
C MET A 27 -70.86 61.20 -61.35
N LEU A 28 -69.68 61.78 -61.49
CA LEU A 28 -68.47 61.37 -60.74
C LEU A 28 -68.60 61.66 -59.24
N LYS A 29 -69.30 62.73 -58.86
CA LYS A 29 -69.50 63.12 -57.46
C LYS A 29 -70.68 62.41 -56.79
N SER A 30 -71.65 61.92 -57.58
CA SER A 30 -72.79 61.13 -57.11
C SER A 30 -72.53 59.63 -57.13
N GLN A 31 -71.40 59.16 -57.66
CA GLN A 31 -70.94 57.81 -57.36
C GLN A 31 -70.52 57.79 -55.89
N PRO A 32 -71.26 57.07 -55.00
CA PRO A 32 -70.73 56.80 -53.68
C PRO A 32 -69.45 55.98 -53.88
N GLY A 33 -68.35 56.46 -53.31
CA GLY A 33 -67.06 55.81 -53.44
C GLY A 33 -67.17 54.35 -53.02
N SER A 34 -67.10 53.44 -53.99
CA SER A 34 -66.92 52.00 -53.81
C SER A 34 -65.69 51.67 -52.94
N ALA A 35 -64.85 52.67 -52.65
CA ALA A 35 -63.71 52.55 -51.76
C ALA A 35 -64.12 52.38 -50.28
N GLU A 36 -65.18 53.03 -49.80
CA GLU A 36 -65.51 53.02 -48.35
C GLU A 36 -66.03 51.67 -47.83
N SER A 37 -66.74 50.90 -48.66
CA SER A 37 -67.20 49.55 -48.29
C SER A 37 -66.07 48.50 -48.22
N SER A 38 -64.90 48.80 -48.78
CA SER A 38 -63.73 47.90 -48.74
C SER A 38 -62.84 48.12 -47.51
N PHE A 39 -62.98 49.23 -46.77
CA PHE A 39 -62.14 49.53 -45.60
C PHE A 39 -62.39 48.71 -44.32
N PRO A 40 -63.62 48.26 -43.96
CA PRO A 40 -63.81 47.45 -42.76
C PRO A 40 -63.20 46.05 -42.93
N PHE A 41 -63.43 45.42 -44.09
CA PHE A 41 -62.87 44.12 -44.43
C PHE A 41 -61.33 44.16 -44.51
N CYS A 42 -60.75 45.19 -45.12
CA CYS A 42 -59.29 45.37 -45.13
C CYS A 42 -58.69 45.69 -43.75
N ARG A 43 -59.45 46.34 -42.84
CA ARG A 43 -58.96 46.61 -41.47
C ARG A 43 -58.98 45.36 -40.62
N GLU A 44 -60.06 44.58 -40.67
CA GLU A 44 -60.16 43.28 -40.01
C GLU A 44 -59.11 42.29 -40.54
N GLU A 45 -58.84 42.31 -41.85
CA GLU A 45 -57.76 41.54 -42.46
C GLU A 45 -56.36 42.01 -41.98
N VAL A 46 -56.14 43.32 -41.85
CA VAL A 46 -54.89 43.85 -41.28
C VAL A 46 -54.73 43.48 -39.80
N ASP A 47 -55.80 43.53 -39.01
CA ASP A 47 -55.76 43.18 -37.59
C ASP A 47 -55.57 41.67 -37.38
N THR A 48 -56.19 40.83 -38.22
CA THR A 48 -55.95 39.37 -38.22
C THR A 48 -54.53 39.02 -38.66
N LEU A 49 -53.99 39.71 -39.67
CA LEU A 49 -52.59 39.57 -40.08
C LEU A 49 -51.63 40.03 -38.98
N ARG A 50 -51.93 41.11 -38.26
CA ARG A 50 -51.14 41.56 -37.10
C ARG A 50 -51.12 40.53 -35.98
N LEU A 51 -52.28 39.99 -35.62
CA LEU A 51 -52.37 38.91 -34.64
C LEU A 51 -51.59 37.67 -35.11
N LYS A 52 -51.62 37.35 -36.40
CA LYS A 52 -50.82 36.25 -36.96
C LYS A 52 -49.32 36.53 -36.90
N VAL A 53 -48.89 37.78 -37.14
CA VAL A 53 -47.49 38.18 -36.98
C VAL A 53 -47.05 38.05 -35.53
N GLU A 54 -47.84 38.52 -34.57
CA GLU A 54 -47.55 38.38 -33.13
C GLU A 54 -47.48 36.91 -32.69
N GLU A 55 -48.39 36.06 -33.19
CA GLU A 55 -48.35 34.61 -32.94
C GLU A 55 -47.08 33.97 -33.51
N LEU A 56 -46.73 34.29 -34.76
CA LEU A 56 -45.51 33.78 -35.42
C LEU A 56 -44.23 34.28 -34.73
N GLU A 57 -44.22 35.51 -34.21
CA GLU A 57 -43.11 36.04 -33.42
C GLU A 57 -42.98 35.31 -32.08
N GLY A 58 -44.09 34.99 -31.42
CA GLY A 58 -44.11 34.17 -30.22
C GLY A 58 -43.60 32.74 -30.46
N GLU A 59 -44.06 32.10 -31.53
CA GLU A 59 -43.58 30.77 -31.95
C GLU A 59 -42.10 30.78 -32.29
N ARG A 60 -41.64 31.80 -33.02
CA ARG A 60 -40.22 31.99 -33.33
C ARG A 60 -39.39 32.12 -32.06
N SER A 61 -39.82 32.94 -31.10
CA SER A 61 -39.11 33.09 -29.83
C SER A 61 -39.05 31.77 -29.03
N ARG A 62 -40.14 30.98 -29.01
CA ARG A 62 -40.16 29.66 -28.37
C ARG A 62 -39.16 28.71 -29.03
N LEU A 63 -39.20 28.61 -30.36
CA LEU A 63 -38.29 27.76 -31.14
C LEU A 63 -36.82 28.19 -30.98
N GLU A 64 -36.54 29.49 -30.88
CA GLU A 64 -35.18 29.99 -30.63
C GLU A 64 -34.67 29.59 -29.23
N GLN A 65 -35.53 29.57 -28.20
CA GLN A 65 -35.15 29.10 -26.87
C GLN A 65 -34.92 27.58 -26.84
N GLU A 66 -35.80 26.81 -27.47
CA GLU A 66 -35.65 25.35 -27.60
C GLU A 66 -34.37 24.99 -28.37
N LYS A 67 -34.08 25.71 -29.46
CA LYS A 67 -32.84 25.54 -30.23
C LYS A 67 -31.61 25.79 -29.37
N LYS A 68 -31.56 26.88 -28.60
CA LYS A 68 -30.42 27.18 -27.70
C LYS A 68 -30.23 26.09 -26.65
N MET A 69 -31.32 25.55 -26.10
CA MET A 69 -31.26 24.46 -25.13
C MET A 69 -30.70 23.18 -25.76
N LEU A 70 -31.16 22.83 -26.97
CA LEU A 70 -30.67 21.68 -27.72
C LEU A 70 -29.20 21.85 -28.15
N GLU A 71 -28.80 23.06 -28.54
CA GLU A 71 -27.40 23.39 -28.85
C GLU A 71 -26.51 23.19 -27.63
N LEU A 72 -26.92 23.68 -26.46
CA LEU A 72 -26.19 23.49 -25.20
C LEU A 72 -26.07 21.99 -24.83
N GLN A 73 -27.14 21.21 -25.03
CA GLN A 73 -27.12 19.77 -24.79
C GLN A 73 -26.17 19.05 -25.74
N LEU A 74 -26.20 19.41 -27.03
CA LEU A 74 -25.29 18.86 -28.05
C LEU A 74 -23.82 19.20 -27.74
N GLU A 75 -23.54 20.44 -27.33
CA GLU A 75 -22.21 20.84 -26.90
C GLU A 75 -21.73 20.03 -25.70
N ARG A 76 -22.60 19.83 -24.69
CA ARG A 76 -22.27 19.00 -23.53
C ARG A 76 -21.95 17.56 -23.92
N CYS A 77 -22.77 16.95 -24.78
CA CYS A 77 -22.56 15.61 -25.31
C CYS A 77 -21.24 15.53 -26.09
N THR A 78 -20.97 16.52 -26.94
CA THR A 78 -19.73 16.58 -27.73
C THR A 78 -18.49 16.68 -26.83
N LEU A 79 -18.55 17.47 -25.75
CA LEU A 79 -17.48 17.57 -24.76
C LEU A 79 -17.26 16.26 -23.98
N GLN A 80 -18.29 15.43 -23.84
CA GLN A 80 -18.21 14.09 -23.24
C GLN A 80 -17.68 13.04 -24.22
N GLY A 81 -17.50 13.40 -25.49
CA GLY A 81 -16.98 12.52 -26.54
C GLY A 81 -18.08 11.80 -27.32
N ASP A 82 -19.34 12.24 -27.25
CA ASP A 82 -20.40 11.73 -28.10
C ASP A 82 -20.16 12.15 -29.56
N TYR A 83 -20.46 11.24 -30.50
CA TYR A 83 -20.26 11.46 -31.92
C TYR A 83 -21.41 10.88 -32.74
N ASP A 84 -21.66 11.49 -33.90
CA ASP A 84 -22.64 11.00 -34.86
C ASP A 84 -22.06 9.81 -35.65
N GLN A 85 -22.71 8.65 -35.51
CA GLN A 85 -22.30 7.39 -36.14
C GLN A 85 -22.44 7.40 -37.68
N SER A 86 -23.31 8.25 -38.22
CA SER A 86 -23.50 8.37 -39.67
C SER A 86 -22.33 9.10 -40.35
N ARG A 87 -21.69 10.02 -39.62
CA ARG A 87 -20.66 10.93 -40.14
C ARG A 87 -19.25 10.54 -39.68
N THR A 88 -19.13 9.93 -38.49
CA THR A 88 -17.84 9.68 -37.85
C THR A 88 -17.74 8.24 -37.40
N LYS A 89 -16.68 7.55 -37.85
CA LYS A 89 -16.34 6.20 -37.40
C LYS A 89 -15.09 6.26 -36.53
N VAL A 90 -15.21 5.80 -35.29
CA VAL A 90 -14.08 5.72 -34.36
C VAL A 90 -13.30 4.44 -34.64
N LEU A 91 -12.00 4.58 -34.86
CA LEU A 91 -11.06 3.49 -35.07
C LEU A 91 -10.01 3.52 -33.98
N HIS A 92 -9.62 2.34 -33.51
CA HIS A 92 -8.47 2.16 -32.63
C HIS A 92 -7.67 0.95 -33.09
N MET A 93 -6.41 0.86 -32.67
CA MET A 93 -5.61 -0.33 -32.94
C MET A 93 -6.23 -1.55 -32.26
N SER A 94 -6.33 -2.67 -32.98
CA SER A 94 -6.78 -3.95 -32.42
C SER A 94 -5.87 -4.38 -31.26
N MET A 95 -4.56 -4.26 -31.48
CA MET A 95 -3.52 -4.39 -30.45
C MET A 95 -3.23 -3.03 -29.84
N ASN A 96 -3.86 -2.74 -28.71
CA ASN A 96 -3.62 -1.53 -27.93
C ASN A 96 -3.20 -1.89 -26.49
N PRO A 97 -2.58 -0.97 -25.75
CA PRO A 97 -2.12 -1.24 -24.38
C PRO A 97 -3.23 -1.75 -23.46
N THR A 98 -4.47 -1.27 -23.63
CA THR A 98 -5.62 -1.71 -22.83
C THR A 98 -6.03 -3.15 -23.17
N SER A 99 -6.01 -3.56 -24.45
CA SER A 99 -6.31 -4.93 -24.85
C SER A 99 -5.23 -5.90 -24.38
N ALA A 100 -3.95 -5.50 -24.46
CA ALA A 100 -2.84 -6.29 -23.92
C ALA A 100 -2.94 -6.44 -22.39
N ALA A 101 -3.26 -5.37 -21.65
CA ALA A 101 -3.46 -5.45 -20.20
C ALA A 101 -4.65 -6.35 -19.82
N LYS A 102 -5.78 -6.24 -20.55
CA LYS A 102 -6.93 -7.13 -20.36
C LYS A 102 -6.60 -8.59 -20.65
N GLN A 103 -5.76 -8.86 -21.65
CA GLN A 103 -5.32 -10.21 -21.97
C GLN A 103 -4.45 -10.79 -20.85
N ARG A 104 -3.45 -10.03 -20.36
CA ARG A 104 -2.61 -10.46 -19.23
C ARG A 104 -3.44 -10.77 -17.99
N LEU A 105 -4.40 -9.90 -17.65
CA LEU A 105 -5.29 -10.15 -16.51
C LEU A 105 -6.13 -11.43 -16.67
N ARG A 106 -6.50 -11.81 -17.92
CA ARG A 106 -7.17 -13.08 -18.17
C ARG A 106 -6.21 -14.24 -18.00
N GLU A 107 -5.01 -14.15 -18.59
CA GLU A 107 -3.96 -15.17 -18.45
C GLU A 107 -3.60 -15.41 -16.98
N ASP A 108 -3.41 -14.34 -16.20
CA ASP A 108 -3.10 -14.42 -14.76
C ASP A 108 -4.26 -15.05 -13.98
N ARG A 109 -5.51 -14.68 -14.29
CA ARG A 109 -6.69 -15.28 -13.66
C ARG A 109 -6.80 -16.76 -13.99
N ASP A 110 -6.61 -17.13 -15.24
CA ASP A 110 -6.72 -18.51 -15.69
C ASP A 110 -5.60 -19.37 -15.05
N GLN A 111 -4.38 -18.84 -14.93
CA GLN A 111 -3.28 -19.47 -14.16
C GLN A 111 -3.63 -19.63 -12.67
N LEU A 112 -4.20 -18.60 -12.03
CA LEU A 112 -4.62 -18.67 -10.64
C LEU A 112 -5.75 -19.69 -10.43
N GLU A 113 -6.69 -19.80 -11.37
CA GLU A 113 -7.76 -20.79 -11.34
C GLU A 113 -7.18 -22.21 -11.45
N GLU A 114 -6.25 -22.45 -12.38
CA GLU A 114 -5.54 -23.73 -12.52
C GLU A 114 -4.77 -24.10 -11.24
N GLU A 115 -4.03 -23.15 -10.65
CA GLU A 115 -3.32 -23.39 -9.38
C GLU A 115 -4.28 -23.67 -8.22
N CYS A 116 -5.40 -22.95 -8.14
CA CYS A 116 -6.42 -23.18 -7.13
C CYS A 116 -7.04 -24.57 -7.27
N GLU A 117 -7.35 -25.00 -8.49
CA GLU A 117 -7.86 -26.35 -8.75
C GLU A 117 -6.83 -27.42 -8.38
N ARG A 118 -5.57 -27.22 -8.76
CA ARG A 118 -4.45 -28.09 -8.40
C ARG A 118 -4.30 -28.23 -6.88
N LEU A 119 -4.29 -27.11 -6.15
CA LEU A 119 -4.18 -27.08 -4.69
C LEU A 119 -5.41 -27.71 -4.02
N ARG A 120 -6.62 -27.45 -4.52
CA ARG A 120 -7.85 -28.11 -4.04
C ARG A 120 -7.79 -29.62 -4.25
N GLY A 121 -7.25 -30.07 -5.38
CA GLY A 121 -7.00 -31.49 -5.65
C GLY A 121 -6.04 -32.12 -4.63
N LEU A 122 -4.93 -31.42 -4.33
CA LEU A 122 -3.95 -31.83 -3.33
C LEU A 122 -4.56 -31.94 -1.93
N VAL A 123 -5.28 -30.90 -1.48
CA VAL A 123 -5.95 -30.91 -0.17
C VAL A 123 -6.92 -32.08 -0.07
N ARG A 124 -7.75 -32.32 -1.10
CA ARG A 124 -8.65 -33.47 -1.14
C ARG A 124 -7.93 -34.82 -1.12
N ALA A 125 -6.72 -34.92 -1.66
CA ALA A 125 -5.92 -36.15 -1.64
C ALA A 125 -5.32 -36.39 -0.24
N LEU A 126 -4.81 -35.33 0.39
CA LEU A 126 -4.29 -35.35 1.75
C LEU A 126 -5.38 -35.66 2.79
N GLU A 127 -6.56 -35.04 2.67
CA GLU A 127 -7.72 -35.30 3.54
C GLU A 127 -8.20 -36.75 3.44
N ARG A 128 -8.05 -37.39 2.28
CA ARG A 128 -8.38 -38.80 2.05
C ARG A 128 -7.26 -39.77 2.48
N GLY A 129 -6.15 -39.25 3.01
CA GLY A 129 -4.99 -40.07 3.41
C GLY A 129 -4.27 -40.74 2.23
N GLY A 130 -4.44 -40.23 1.02
CA GLY A 130 -3.80 -40.76 -0.19
C GLY A 130 -2.37 -40.23 -0.38
N PRO A 131 -1.50 -40.96 -1.12
CA PRO A 131 -0.17 -40.48 -1.47
C PRO A 131 -0.26 -39.24 -2.38
N ILE A 132 0.63 -38.28 -2.14
CA ILE A 132 0.73 -37.05 -2.92
C ILE A 132 1.15 -37.40 -4.36
N PRO A 133 0.44 -36.94 -5.41
CA PRO A 133 0.84 -37.15 -6.80
C PRO A 133 2.22 -36.57 -7.10
N ALA A 134 3.06 -37.34 -7.82
CA ALA A 134 4.48 -37.03 -8.06
C ALA A 134 4.73 -35.67 -8.77
N ASP A 135 3.79 -35.19 -9.59
CA ASP A 135 3.90 -33.88 -10.25
C ASP A 135 3.83 -32.68 -9.29
N LEU A 136 3.35 -32.89 -8.04
CA LEU A 136 3.14 -31.83 -7.04
C LEU A 136 4.26 -31.74 -5.98
N GLU A 137 5.10 -32.77 -5.88
CA GLU A 137 6.32 -32.77 -5.06
C GLU A 137 7.44 -31.93 -5.71
N ALA A 138 7.35 -31.63 -7.01
CA ALA A 138 8.37 -30.87 -7.72
C ALA A 138 8.19 -29.33 -7.61
N SER A 139 6.96 -28.84 -7.44
CA SER A 139 6.66 -27.40 -7.34
C SER A 139 6.57 -26.89 -5.91
N SER A 140 6.30 -27.79 -4.96
CA SER A 140 6.48 -27.48 -3.56
C SER A 140 7.95 -27.76 -3.26
N SER A 141 8.71 -26.73 -2.92
CA SER A 141 10.02 -26.84 -2.29
C SER A 141 9.92 -27.45 -0.87
N LEU A 142 9.09 -28.47 -0.73
CA LEU A 142 9.14 -29.38 0.40
C LEU A 142 10.37 -30.25 0.16
N PRO A 143 11.43 -30.11 0.98
CA PRO A 143 12.55 -31.02 0.88
C PRO A 143 11.99 -32.44 0.92
N SER A 144 12.43 -33.28 -0.02
CA SER A 144 11.98 -34.67 -0.12
C SER A 144 12.03 -35.28 1.28
N SER A 145 11.02 -36.07 1.68
CA SER A 145 11.00 -36.73 2.99
C SER A 145 12.33 -37.44 3.32
N LYS A 146 13.07 -37.89 2.30
CA LYS A 146 14.42 -38.44 2.40
C LYS A 146 15.49 -37.41 2.80
N GLU A 147 15.46 -36.21 2.22
CA GLU A 147 16.36 -35.09 2.54
C GLU A 147 16.11 -34.58 3.98
N VAL A 148 14.85 -34.48 4.40
CA VAL A 148 14.51 -34.14 5.79
C VAL A 148 15.03 -35.19 6.77
N ALA A 149 14.89 -36.48 6.45
CA ALA A 149 15.41 -37.56 7.29
C ALA A 149 16.95 -37.53 7.36
N GLU A 150 17.62 -37.23 6.25
CA GLU A 150 19.08 -37.13 6.21
C GLU A 150 19.61 -35.92 6.99
N LEU A 151 18.98 -34.75 6.85
CA LEU A 151 19.31 -33.55 7.62
C LEU A 151 19.07 -33.75 9.12
N ARG A 152 17.96 -34.40 9.51
CA ARG A 152 17.69 -34.75 10.92
C ARG A 152 18.78 -35.65 11.48
N LYS A 153 19.18 -36.68 10.74
CA LYS A 153 20.28 -37.57 11.13
C LYS A 153 21.61 -36.81 11.28
N GLN A 154 21.87 -35.83 10.41
CA GLN A 154 23.07 -34.99 10.53
C GLN A 154 23.03 -34.12 11.80
N VAL A 155 21.88 -33.50 12.10
CA VAL A 155 21.68 -32.71 13.33
C VAL A 155 21.87 -33.58 14.57
N GLU A 156 21.21 -34.74 14.64
CA GLU A 156 21.37 -35.71 15.74
C GLU A 156 22.83 -36.13 15.90
N SER A 157 23.54 -36.37 14.79
CA SER A 157 24.97 -36.73 14.84
C SER A 157 25.85 -35.58 15.37
N ALA A 158 25.52 -34.33 15.04
CA ALA A 158 26.24 -33.15 15.48
C ALA A 158 25.97 -32.86 16.96
N GLU A 159 24.71 -33.00 17.40
CA GLU A 159 24.31 -32.90 18.81
C GLU A 159 25.02 -33.95 19.66
N LEU A 160 25.05 -35.21 19.19
CA LEU A 160 25.75 -36.29 19.88
C LEU A 160 27.26 -36.02 19.98
N LYS A 161 27.89 -35.49 18.93
CA LYS A 161 29.30 -35.08 18.97
C LYS A 161 29.53 -33.96 19.99
N ASN A 162 28.66 -32.96 20.02
CA ASN A 162 28.74 -31.87 21.00
C ASN A 162 28.55 -32.36 22.44
N GLN A 163 27.64 -33.30 22.66
CA GLN A 163 27.42 -33.91 23.97
C GLN A 163 28.66 -34.69 24.43
N ARG A 164 29.22 -35.55 23.57
CA ARG A 164 30.46 -36.28 23.86
C ARG A 164 31.63 -35.33 24.14
N LEU A 165 31.73 -34.23 23.40
CA LEU A 165 32.77 -33.23 23.63
C LEU A 165 32.62 -32.56 25.00
N LYS A 166 31.39 -32.23 25.42
CA LYS A 166 31.11 -31.70 26.77
C LYS A 166 31.48 -32.71 27.86
N GLU A 167 31.15 -33.98 27.68
CA GLU A 167 31.50 -35.06 28.62
C GLU A 167 33.02 -35.24 28.76
N VAL A 168 33.74 -35.25 27.64
CA VAL A 168 35.21 -35.31 27.64
C VAL A 168 35.81 -34.09 28.33
N PHE A 169 35.30 -32.89 28.04
CA PHE A 169 35.78 -31.67 28.68
C PHE A 169 35.53 -31.67 30.20
N GLN A 170 34.35 -32.10 30.64
CA GLN A 170 34.04 -32.26 32.06
C GLN A 170 34.96 -33.27 32.73
N THR A 171 35.18 -34.42 32.10
CA THR A 171 36.08 -35.46 32.62
C THR A 171 37.52 -34.95 32.71
N LYS A 172 37.99 -34.22 31.70
CA LYS A 172 39.34 -33.63 31.71
C LYS A 172 39.51 -32.54 32.76
N ILE A 173 38.51 -31.69 32.98
CA ILE A 173 38.53 -30.71 34.07
C ILE A 173 38.52 -31.41 35.43
N GLN A 174 37.71 -32.44 35.61
CA GLN A 174 37.66 -33.19 36.87
C GLN A 174 38.99 -33.92 37.14
N GLU A 175 39.58 -34.52 36.11
CA GLU A 175 40.92 -35.12 36.17
C GLU A 175 41.96 -34.08 36.59
N PHE A 176 41.97 -32.90 35.94
CA PHE A 176 42.86 -31.81 36.29
C PHE A 176 42.65 -31.31 37.72
N ARG A 177 41.40 -31.09 38.16
CA ARG A 177 41.07 -30.70 39.53
C ARG A 177 41.56 -31.72 40.55
N LYS A 178 41.41 -33.01 40.25
CA LYS A 178 41.89 -34.10 41.12
C LYS A 178 43.42 -34.08 41.23
N VAL A 179 44.12 -33.92 40.11
CA VAL A 179 45.59 -33.81 40.10
C VAL A 179 46.05 -32.57 40.87
N CYS A 180 45.45 -31.40 40.65
CA CYS A 180 45.75 -30.19 41.40
C CYS A 180 45.49 -30.37 42.90
N TYR A 181 44.38 -31.01 43.28
CA TYR A 181 44.06 -31.30 44.67
C TYR A 181 45.12 -32.21 45.31
N THR A 182 45.53 -33.28 44.64
CA THR A 182 46.57 -34.19 45.17
C THR A 182 47.96 -33.55 45.23
N LEU A 183 48.31 -32.68 44.28
CA LEU A 183 49.64 -32.06 44.23
C LEU A 183 49.79 -30.86 45.17
N THR A 184 48.75 -30.02 45.26
CA THR A 184 48.81 -28.74 45.99
C THR A 184 48.07 -28.76 47.32
N GLY A 185 47.22 -29.76 47.55
CA GLY A 185 46.33 -29.82 48.71
C GLY A 185 45.12 -28.89 48.60
N TYR A 186 44.88 -28.24 47.45
CA TYR A 186 43.74 -27.33 47.27
C TYR A 186 42.76 -27.80 46.20
N GLN A 187 41.49 -27.86 46.57
CA GLN A 187 40.38 -28.10 45.65
C GLN A 187 39.90 -26.76 45.12
N ILE A 188 39.98 -26.57 43.80
CA ILE A 188 39.61 -25.33 43.11
C ILE A 188 38.27 -25.53 42.40
N ASP A 189 37.23 -24.88 42.91
CA ASP A 189 35.89 -24.91 42.33
C ASP A 189 35.49 -23.54 41.80
N VAL A 190 34.95 -23.53 40.57
CA VAL A 190 34.42 -22.31 39.95
C VAL A 190 33.00 -22.11 40.48
N THR A 191 32.75 -20.97 41.15
CA THR A 191 31.41 -20.56 41.60
C THR A 191 30.73 -19.77 40.47
N THR A 192 30.29 -18.54 40.71
CA THR A 192 29.66 -17.64 39.72
C THR A 192 30.57 -16.45 39.43
N GLU A 193 30.45 -15.84 38.24
CA GLU A 193 31.12 -14.57 37.88
C GLU A 193 32.64 -14.52 38.12
N SER A 194 33.38 -15.51 37.59
CA SER A 194 34.86 -15.55 37.66
C SER A 194 35.42 -15.59 39.09
N GLN A 195 34.67 -16.21 40.00
CA GLN A 195 35.11 -16.50 41.37
C GLN A 195 35.54 -17.96 41.50
N TYR A 196 36.68 -18.14 42.15
CA TYR A 196 37.32 -19.43 42.40
C TYR A 196 37.31 -19.68 43.91
N ARG A 197 36.59 -20.71 44.32
CA ARG A 197 36.57 -21.21 45.69
C ARG A 197 37.71 -22.22 45.85
N LEU A 198 38.57 -21.97 46.82
CA LEU A 198 39.64 -22.85 47.23
C LEU A 198 39.28 -23.46 48.57
N THR A 199 39.26 -24.80 48.61
CA THR A 199 39.09 -25.57 49.84
C THR A 199 40.36 -26.36 50.09
N SER A 200 40.96 -26.21 51.26
CA SER A 200 42.17 -26.96 51.61
C SER A 200 41.83 -28.41 51.99
N GLN A 201 42.71 -29.35 51.67
CA GLN A 201 42.68 -30.73 52.14
C GLN A 201 42.76 -30.83 53.66
N TYR A 202 43.45 -29.87 54.29
CA TYR A 202 43.69 -29.82 55.74
C TYR A 202 42.74 -28.84 56.44
N ALA A 203 41.60 -28.51 55.82
CA ALA A 203 40.60 -27.63 56.42
C ALA A 203 40.03 -28.23 57.71
N GLU A 204 40.00 -27.44 58.79
CA GLU A 204 39.48 -27.84 60.10
C GLU A 204 37.95 -27.98 60.06
N HIS A 205 37.27 -27.10 59.32
CA HIS A 205 35.82 -27.16 59.08
C HIS A 205 35.48 -27.22 57.59
N LYS A 206 34.37 -27.91 57.25
CA LYS A 206 33.87 -28.01 55.86
C LYS A 206 33.45 -26.66 55.25
N THR A 207 33.26 -25.65 56.09
CA THR A 207 32.93 -24.28 55.71
C THR A 207 34.17 -23.44 55.40
N ASP A 208 35.36 -23.91 55.78
CA ASP A 208 36.60 -23.17 55.61
C ASP A 208 37.00 -23.16 54.14
N CYS A 209 36.80 -22.02 53.51
CA CYS A 209 37.13 -21.80 52.12
C CYS A 209 37.65 -20.38 51.90
N LEU A 210 38.55 -20.27 50.93
CA LEU A 210 39.03 -19.00 50.41
C LEU A 210 38.33 -18.75 49.08
N ILE A 211 37.93 -17.51 48.83
CA ILE A 211 37.29 -17.14 47.56
C ILE A 211 38.19 -16.10 46.89
N PHE A 212 38.67 -16.42 45.70
CA PHE A 212 39.43 -15.49 44.86
C PHE A 212 38.57 -15.04 43.69
N LYS A 213 38.55 -13.74 43.43
CA LYS A 213 37.90 -13.16 42.26
C LYS A 213 38.95 -12.76 41.24
N ALA A 214 38.77 -13.18 39.99
CA ALA A 214 39.62 -12.71 38.90
C ALA A 214 39.25 -11.27 38.52
N THR A 215 40.21 -10.35 38.64
CA THR A 215 40.07 -8.92 38.34
C THR A 215 40.94 -8.57 37.12
N GLY A 216 40.30 -8.20 36.00
CA GLY A 216 40.97 -7.77 34.76
C GLY A 216 40.45 -8.47 33.49
N PRO A 217 40.74 -7.93 32.29
CA PRO A 217 40.19 -8.40 31.00
C PRO A 217 40.59 -9.83 30.60
N SER A 218 41.58 -10.41 31.29
CA SER A 218 42.15 -11.74 31.03
C SER A 218 42.26 -12.62 32.30
N GLY A 219 41.69 -12.18 33.42
CA GLY A 219 41.81 -12.88 34.71
C GLY A 219 43.24 -12.96 35.28
N SER A 220 44.15 -12.10 34.80
CA SER A 220 45.58 -12.13 35.15
C SER A 220 45.90 -11.71 36.59
N LYS A 221 44.98 -11.01 37.28
CA LYS A 221 45.12 -10.68 38.70
C LYS A 221 43.99 -11.33 39.48
N MET A 222 44.33 -11.96 40.60
CA MET A 222 43.36 -12.61 41.49
C MET A 222 43.32 -11.80 42.79
N GLN A 223 42.12 -11.46 43.25
CA GLN A 223 41.90 -10.74 44.49
C GLN A 223 41.19 -11.65 45.49
N LEU A 224 41.73 -11.76 46.71
CA LEU A 224 41.07 -12.49 47.78
C LEU A 224 39.84 -11.71 48.27
N LEU A 225 38.70 -12.39 48.36
CA LEU A 225 37.49 -11.90 49.01
C LEU A 225 37.50 -12.32 50.48
N GLU A 226 36.96 -11.46 51.34
CA GLU A 226 36.82 -11.78 52.76
C GLU A 226 35.82 -12.93 52.96
N THR A 227 36.31 -14.03 53.52
CA THR A 227 35.54 -15.15 54.05
C THR A 227 35.74 -15.28 55.56
N GLU A 228 34.88 -16.04 56.24
CA GLU A 228 35.04 -16.33 57.68
C GLU A 228 36.41 -16.95 57.98
N PHE A 229 36.89 -17.82 57.08
CA PHE A 229 38.22 -18.42 57.18
C PHE A 229 39.35 -17.40 56.88
N SER A 230 39.18 -16.47 55.94
CA SER A 230 40.19 -15.42 55.74
C SER A 230 40.41 -14.55 56.98
N ARG A 231 39.40 -14.41 57.85
CA ARG A 231 39.50 -13.65 59.11
C ARG A 231 40.30 -14.37 60.18
N SER A 232 40.49 -15.68 60.09
CA SER A 232 41.27 -16.45 61.06
C SER A 232 42.78 -16.43 60.78
N VAL A 233 43.19 -15.99 59.58
CA VAL A 233 44.61 -15.94 59.16
C VAL A 233 45.06 -14.54 58.66
N PRO A 234 44.79 -13.45 59.40
CA PRO A 234 45.10 -12.09 58.93
C PRO A 234 46.61 -11.84 58.80
N GLU A 235 47.43 -12.42 59.67
CA GLU A 235 48.89 -12.25 59.67
C GLU A 235 49.53 -12.83 58.40
N LEU A 236 49.07 -14.01 57.96
CA LEU A 236 49.54 -14.65 56.73
C LEU A 236 49.11 -13.86 55.49
N ILE A 237 47.91 -13.30 55.50
CA ILE A 237 47.39 -12.44 54.42
C ILE A 237 48.21 -11.15 54.33
N GLU A 238 48.45 -10.46 55.44
CA GLU A 238 49.23 -9.22 55.43
C GLU A 238 50.65 -9.45 54.91
N LEU A 239 51.32 -10.51 55.40
CA LEU A 239 52.70 -10.79 55.02
C LEU A 239 52.81 -11.22 53.55
N HIS A 240 52.01 -12.19 53.11
CA HIS A 240 52.22 -12.82 51.80
C HIS A 240 51.42 -12.17 50.67
N LEU A 241 50.22 -11.65 50.94
CA LEU A 241 49.38 -11.01 49.92
C LEU A 241 49.58 -9.49 49.85
N LEU A 242 49.77 -8.79 50.99
CA LEU A 242 49.96 -7.33 50.96
C LEU A 242 51.43 -6.91 50.80
N ARG A 243 52.37 -7.55 51.51
CA ARG A 243 53.79 -7.16 51.44
C ARG A 243 54.55 -7.84 50.30
N GLN A 244 54.28 -9.12 50.05
CA GLN A 244 54.99 -9.92 49.04
C GLN A 244 54.26 -10.05 47.69
N ASP A 245 52.97 -9.66 47.62
CA ASP A 245 52.10 -9.73 46.43
C ASP A 245 52.14 -11.11 45.72
N SER A 246 52.20 -12.20 46.50
CA SER A 246 52.37 -13.55 45.97
C SER A 246 51.36 -14.54 46.55
N ILE A 247 50.36 -14.87 45.75
CA ILE A 247 49.34 -15.89 46.08
C ILE A 247 49.96 -17.28 46.26
N PRO A 248 50.91 -17.73 45.42
CA PRO A 248 51.56 -19.02 45.64
C PRO A 248 52.33 -19.10 46.97
N ALA A 249 52.98 -18.01 47.39
CA ALA A 249 53.67 -17.95 48.68
C ALA A 249 52.66 -18.04 49.84
N PHE A 250 51.56 -17.29 49.73
CA PHE A 250 50.46 -17.33 50.71
C PHE A 250 49.88 -18.74 50.87
N LEU A 251 49.48 -19.39 49.76
CA LEU A 251 48.88 -20.72 49.80
C LEU A 251 49.85 -21.78 50.33
N SER A 252 51.13 -21.68 49.99
CA SER A 252 52.15 -22.62 50.50
C SER A 252 52.33 -22.50 52.02
N SER A 253 52.48 -21.27 52.53
CA SER A 253 52.60 -21.01 53.97
C SER A 253 51.34 -21.42 54.73
N LEU A 254 50.16 -21.17 54.16
CA LEU A 254 48.88 -21.58 54.73
C LEU A 254 48.73 -23.10 54.77
N THR A 255 49.12 -23.83 53.71
CA THR A 255 49.10 -25.30 53.73
C THR A 255 50.00 -25.86 54.84
N LEU A 256 51.19 -25.29 55.04
CA LEU A 256 52.09 -25.72 56.12
C LEU A 256 51.50 -25.44 57.51
N ASP A 257 50.87 -24.27 57.69
CA ASP A 257 50.20 -23.93 58.96
C ASP A 257 49.04 -24.90 59.25
N LEU A 258 48.13 -25.09 58.28
CA LEU A 258 47.00 -26.02 58.43
C LEU A 258 47.46 -27.46 58.67
N PHE A 259 48.49 -27.92 57.95
CA PHE A 259 49.07 -29.24 58.17
C PHE A 259 49.63 -29.38 59.59
N SER A 260 50.37 -28.36 60.07
CA SER A 260 50.93 -28.37 61.42
C SER A 260 49.84 -28.51 62.49
N ARG A 261 48.76 -27.73 62.37
CA ARG A 261 47.61 -27.76 63.28
C ARG A 261 46.92 -29.12 63.31
N GLN A 262 46.78 -29.75 62.14
CA GLN A 262 46.20 -31.08 62.04
C GLN A 262 47.10 -32.17 62.67
N THR A 263 48.42 -32.02 62.58
CA THR A 263 49.38 -32.98 63.18
C THR A 263 49.64 -32.77 64.68
N THR A 264 49.27 -31.62 65.24
CA THR A 264 49.40 -31.31 66.67
C THR A 264 48.19 -31.74 67.51
N ALA A 265 47.13 -32.24 66.88
CA ALA A 265 45.95 -32.81 67.54
C ALA A 265 46.13 -34.29 67.89
#